data_AF-A0A957P3P3-F1
#
_entry.id   AF-A0A957P3P3-F1
#
_cell.length_a   1.000
_cell.length_b   1.000
_cell.length_c   1.000
_cell.angle_alpha   90.00
_cell.angle_beta   90.00
_cell.angle_gamma   90.00
#
_symmetry.space_group_name_H-M   'P 1'
#
loop_
_entity.id
_entity.type
_entity.pdbx_description
1 polymer ?
#
loop_
_entity_poly.entity_id
_entity_poly.type
_entity_poly.pdbx_seq_one_letter_code
_entity_poly.pdbx_strand_id
1 'polypeptide(L)' 'MRKLIVGEFVSLDGVIQAPGGVDEDTDGGFAHGSWTLPYWHDDIGAHFMQAMADTDTFLLGRKTWQTHGEAFEPMAEG' A
#
# COMPACT_ATOMS: atom_id res chain seq x y z
N MET A 1 22.34 -14.70 -1.79
CA MET A 1 22.15 -13.49 -0.95
C MET A 1 20.76 -12.96 -1.28
N ARG A 2 19.87 -12.75 -0.30
CA ARG A 2 18.53 -12.21 -0.55
C ARG A 2 18.62 -10.71 -0.88
N LYS A 3 17.71 -10.21 -1.72
CA LYS A 3 17.60 -8.78 -2.03
C LYS A 3 16.61 -8.13 -1.07
N LEU A 4 16.91 -6.91 -0.64
CA LEU A 4 15.93 -6.03 -0.01
C LEU A 4 15.34 -5.15 -1.10
N ILE A 5 14.03 -5.16 -1.24
CA ILE A 5 13.28 -4.41 -2.25
C ILE A 5 12.32 -3.49 -1.50
N VAL A 6 12.25 -2.23 -1.93
CA VAL A 6 11.26 -1.26 -1.46
C VAL A 6 10.33 -0.97 -2.63
N GLY A 7 9.03 -1.10 -2.40
CA GLY A 7 7.98 -0.71 -3.34
C GLY A 7 6.96 0.15 -2.63
N GLU A 8 6.65 1.31 -3.20
CA GLU A 8 5.69 2.26 -2.63
C GLU A 8 5.08 3.12 -3.74
N PHE A 9 3.85 3.59 -3.51
CA PHE A 9 3.30 4.72 -4.26
C PHE A 9 3.75 6.01 -3.57
N VAL A 10 4.26 6.96 -4.35
CA VAL A 10 4.68 8.27 -3.86
C VAL A 10 4.24 9.38 -4.81
N SER A 11 3.69 10.47 -4.27
CA SER A 11 3.37 11.66 -5.03
C SER A 11 4.63 12.44 -5.42
N LEU A 12 4.50 13.41 -6.34
CA LEU A 12 5.64 14.24 -6.78
C LEU A 12 6.25 15.06 -5.63
N ASP A 13 5.45 15.45 -4.66
CA ASP A 13 5.86 16.18 -3.45
C ASP A 13 6.19 15.27 -2.26
N GLY A 14 6.26 13.95 -2.46
CA GLY A 14 6.80 12.99 -1.49
C GLY A 14 5.79 12.41 -0.50
N VAL A 15 4.49 12.48 -0.79
CA VAL A 15 3.43 11.91 0.05
C VAL A 15 3.22 10.43 -0.29
N ILE A 16 3.25 9.58 0.74
CA ILE A 16 2.96 8.14 0.65
C ILE A 16 1.62 7.79 1.30
N GLN A 17 1.12 8.61 2.23
CA GLN A 17 -0.08 8.35 3.05
C GLN A 17 -1.35 8.18 2.19
N ALA A 18 -2.17 7.21 2.56
CA ALA A 18 -3.48 6.89 1.98
C ALA A 18 -3.53 6.85 0.42
N PRO A 19 -2.65 6.08 -0.25
CA PRO A 19 -2.62 6.02 -1.70
C PRO A 19 -3.87 5.34 -2.27
N GLY A 20 -4.39 4.29 -1.64
CA GLY A 20 -5.45 3.45 -2.16
C GLY A 20 -6.84 3.88 -1.70
N GLY A 21 -7.10 3.87 -0.39
CA GLY A 21 -8.42 4.11 0.19
C GLY A 21 -8.64 5.56 0.65
N VAL A 22 -9.88 6.05 0.53
CA VAL A 22 -10.24 7.41 0.95
C VAL A 22 -10.09 7.58 2.46
N ASP A 23 -10.33 6.49 3.21
CA ASP A 23 -10.23 6.41 4.66
C ASP A 23 -9.02 5.55 5.13
N GLU A 24 -8.05 5.23 4.25
CA GLU A 24 -6.95 4.28 4.54
C GLU A 24 -6.02 4.75 5.68
N ASP A 25 -5.66 6.04 5.69
CA ASP A 25 -4.87 6.67 6.76
C ASP A 25 -5.18 8.17 6.80
N THR A 26 -6.12 8.57 7.65
CA THR A 26 -6.53 9.98 7.82
C THR A 26 -5.77 10.70 8.94
N ASP A 27 -4.70 10.09 9.48
CA ASP A 27 -3.98 10.66 10.62
C ASP A 27 -3.43 12.05 10.31
N GLY A 28 -3.40 12.90 11.34
CA GLY A 28 -2.99 14.30 11.20
C GLY A 28 -3.98 15.18 10.43
N GLY A 29 -5.18 14.66 10.13
CA GLY A 29 -6.18 15.36 9.32
C GLY A 29 -5.90 15.30 7.82
N PHE A 30 -5.17 14.27 7.37
CA PHE A 30 -4.91 14.07 5.95
C PHE A 30 -6.22 13.82 5.20
N ALA A 31 -6.51 14.66 4.20
CA ALA A 31 -7.80 14.72 3.52
C ALA A 31 -7.74 14.30 2.04
N HIS A 32 -6.62 13.72 1.61
CA HIS A 32 -6.34 13.40 0.20
C HIS A 32 -6.18 11.90 -0.04
N GLY A 33 -6.97 11.07 0.65
CA GLY A 33 -6.97 9.62 0.43
C GLY A 33 -7.38 9.23 -1.00
N SER A 34 -7.05 7.99 -1.40
CA SER A 34 -7.28 7.48 -2.76
C SER A 34 -6.62 8.29 -3.88
N TRP A 35 -5.54 9.02 -3.59
CA TRP A 35 -4.93 9.92 -4.57
C TRP A 35 -4.33 9.18 -5.79
N THR A 36 -4.08 7.86 -5.72
CA THR A 36 -3.64 7.09 -6.89
C THR A 36 -4.77 6.81 -7.88
N LEU A 37 -6.04 6.86 -7.44
CA LEU A 37 -7.20 6.41 -8.21
C LEU A 37 -7.35 7.13 -9.57
N PRO A 38 -7.14 8.46 -9.70
CA PRO A 38 -7.20 9.14 -10.99
C PRO A 38 -6.08 8.76 -11.97
N TYR A 39 -5.00 8.13 -11.50
CA TYR A 39 -3.83 7.75 -12.29
C TYR A 39 -3.73 6.24 -12.52
N TRP A 40 -4.64 5.46 -11.93
CA TRP A 40 -4.57 4.02 -11.96
C TRP A 40 -4.85 3.46 -13.37
N HIS A 41 -4.10 2.42 -13.75
CA HIS A 41 -4.34 1.61 -14.94
C HIS A 41 -3.83 0.18 -14.71
N ASP A 42 -4.28 -0.77 -15.54
CA ASP A 42 -4.08 -2.21 -15.32
C ASP A 42 -2.60 -2.61 -15.16
N ASP A 43 -1.68 -1.98 -15.91
CA ASP A 43 -0.26 -2.29 -15.81
C ASP A 43 0.33 -1.98 -14.41
N ILE A 44 -0.18 -0.96 -13.71
CA ILE A 44 0.23 -0.65 -12.33
C ILE A 44 -0.20 -1.79 -11.41
N GLY A 45 -1.45 -2.23 -11.54
CA GLY A 45 -1.98 -3.35 -10.76
C GLY A 45 -1.22 -4.64 -11.03
N ALA A 46 -0.94 -4.95 -12.30
CA ALA A 46 -0.17 -6.13 -12.69
C ALA A 46 1.26 -6.10 -12.10
N HIS A 47 1.94 -4.95 -12.15
CA HIS A 47 3.26 -4.80 -11.56
C HIS A 47 3.24 -4.96 -10.03
N PHE A 48 2.28 -4.32 -9.35
CA PHE A 48 2.10 -4.43 -7.90
C PHE A 48 1.88 -5.89 -7.47
N MET A 49 0.95 -6.59 -8.12
CA MET A 49 0.65 -8.00 -7.81
C MET A 49 1.85 -8.91 -8.08
N GLN A 50 2.59 -8.68 -9.17
CA GLN A 50 3.80 -9.43 -9.47
C GLN A 50 4.88 -9.20 -8.40
N ALA A 51 5.10 -7.95 -7.98
CA ALA A 51 6.08 -7.63 -6.94
C ALA A 51 5.73 -8.29 -5.60
N MET A 52 4.44 -8.33 -5.23
CA MET A 52 3.99 -9.08 -4.05
C MET A 52 4.22 -10.59 -4.21
N ALA A 53 3.90 -11.17 -5.37
CA ALA A 53 4.05 -12.61 -5.61
C ALA A 53 5.52 -13.08 -5.63
N ASP A 54 6.44 -12.23 -6.09
CA ASP A 54 7.87 -12.51 -6.12
C ASP A 54 8.54 -12.34 -4.73
N THR A 55 7.82 -11.81 -3.74
CA THR A 55 8.30 -11.54 -2.39
C THR A 55 7.89 -12.66 -1.43
N ASP A 56 8.87 -13.29 -0.77
CA ASP A 56 8.62 -14.37 0.20
C ASP A 56 8.32 -13.86 1.63
N THR A 57 8.60 -12.59 1.92
CA THR A 57 8.42 -12.00 3.26
C THR A 57 8.25 -10.48 3.19
N PHE A 58 7.27 -9.95 3.92
CA PHE A 58 7.08 -8.51 4.08
C PHE A 58 7.65 -7.99 5.40
N LEU A 59 8.26 -6.80 5.36
CA LEU A 59 8.64 -6.02 6.53
C LEU A 59 7.80 -4.74 6.54
N LEU A 60 6.79 -4.68 7.40
CA LEU A 60 5.84 -3.58 7.46
C LEU A 60 5.90 -2.85 8.79
N GLY A 61 5.72 -1.53 8.76
CA GLY A 61 5.43 -0.75 9.97
C GLY A 61 4.05 -1.11 10.51
N ARG A 62 3.81 -0.87 11.82
CA ARG A 62 2.57 -1.27 12.50
C ARG A 62 1.29 -0.84 11.76
N LYS A 63 1.19 0.41 11.30
CA LYS A 63 0.00 0.92 10.60
C LYS A 63 -0.22 0.22 9.26
N THR A 64 0.82 0.17 8.43
CA THR A 64 0.79 -0.52 7.14
C THR A 64 0.46 -2.00 7.31
N TRP A 65 0.93 -2.65 8.37
CA TRP A 65 0.56 -4.04 8.67
C TRP A 65 -0.94 -4.20 8.96
N GLN A 66 -1.54 -3.28 9.71
CA GLN A 66 -2.98 -3.30 10.01
C GLN A 66 -3.82 -3.10 8.74
N THR A 67 -3.51 -2.06 7.95
CA THR A 67 -4.25 -1.77 6.72
C THR A 67 -4.04 -2.82 5.64
N HIS A 68 -2.82 -3.39 5.55
CA HIS A 68 -2.54 -4.53 4.66
C HIS A 68 -3.35 -5.77 5.06
N GLY A 69 -3.45 -6.06 6.36
CA GLY A 69 -4.30 -7.13 6.87
C GLY A 69 -5.77 -6.93 6.48
N GLU A 70 -6.31 -5.73 6.65
CA GLU A 70 -7.69 -5.43 6.23
C GLU A 70 -7.92 -5.58 4.72
N ALA A 71 -6.92 -5.25 3.89
CA ALA A 71 -7.04 -5.23 2.44
C ALA A 71 -6.79 -6.58 1.74
N PHE A 72 -5.80 -7.36 2.19
CA PHE A 72 -5.30 -8.53 1.46
C PHE A 72 -5.43 -9.85 2.22
N GLU A 73 -5.28 -9.81 3.54
CA GLU A 73 -5.30 -10.98 4.41
C GLU A 73 -6.23 -10.71 5.59
N PRO A 74 -7.56 -10.55 5.35
CA PRO A 74 -8.49 -10.11 6.37
C PRO A 74 -8.32 -10.99 7.61
N MET A 75 -7.93 -10.35 8.70
CA MET A 75 -7.65 -11.03 9.96
C MET A 75 -8.88 -11.85 10.35
N ALA A 76 -8.67 -13.11 10.72
CA ALA A 76 -9.76 -13.94 11.23
C ALA A 76 -10.45 -13.20 12.38
N GLU A 77 -11.78 -13.20 12.39
CA GLU A 77 -12.55 -12.71 13.53
C GLU A 77 -12.05 -13.43 14.79
N GLY A 78 -11.66 -12.64 15.79
CA GLY A 78 -11.35 -13.13 17.13
C GLY A 78 -12.60 -13.48 17.89
#